data_AF-A0A954CAG8-F1
#
_entry.id   AF-A0A954CAG8-F1
#
_cell.length_a   1.000
_cell.length_b   1.000
_cell.length_c   1.000
_cell.angle_alpha   90.00
_cell.angle_beta   90.00
_cell.angle_gamma   90.00
#
_symmetry.space_group_name_H-M   'P 1'
#
loop_
_entity.id
_entity.type
_entity.pdbx_description
1 polymer ?
#
loop_
_entity_poly.entity_id
_entity_poly.type
_entity_poly.pdbx_seq_one_letter_code
_entity_poly.pdbx_strand_id
1 'polypeptide(L)'
;MRPISTILGDAYFRRGRKPFGMHVTDRLQHLYLVGQTGVGKSTLLGQLARQDAASGQGLCLLDPHGDLASELAASVPNCLYWNPADPECRFGYNPLTTVSAQHRPLVVSGLIETLKKQWADAWGPRMEHLLRYALLALLEQPRTDLRDVLPLFIDTEFQRKRCERPT
;
A
#
# COMPACT_ATOMS: atom_id res chain seq x y z
N MET A 1 14.09 -31.93 11.18
CA MET A 1 14.26 -30.48 11.36
C MET A 1 13.54 -29.82 10.21
N ARG A 2 12.60 -28.87 10.44
CA ARG A 2 11.92 -28.18 9.33
C ARG A 2 12.96 -27.36 8.55
N PRO A 3 12.87 -27.27 7.21
CA PRO A 3 13.84 -26.48 6.44
C PRO A 3 13.70 -24.99 6.78
N ILE A 4 14.83 -24.28 6.82
CA ILE A 4 14.87 -22.82 6.90
C ILE A 4 14.34 -22.29 5.56
N SER A 5 13.31 -21.43 5.59
CA SER A 5 12.73 -20.86 4.37
C SER A 5 13.40 -19.57 3.94
N THR A 6 13.96 -18.83 4.90
CA THR A 6 14.56 -17.52 4.65
C THR A 6 15.82 -17.37 5.47
N ILE A 7 16.95 -17.18 4.81
CA ILE A 7 18.27 -17.05 5.42
C ILE A 7 18.50 -15.58 5.80
N LEU A 8 18.90 -15.35 7.05
CA LEU A 8 19.28 -14.03 7.58
C LEU A 8 20.80 -13.82 7.58
N GLY A 9 21.56 -14.90 7.63
CA GLY A 9 23.03 -14.87 7.63
C GLY A 9 23.60 -16.19 8.11
N ASP A 10 24.85 -16.17 8.57
CA ASP A 10 25.51 -17.34 9.14
C ASP A 10 25.65 -17.20 10.66
N ALA A 11 25.31 -18.27 11.37
CA ALA A 11 25.63 -18.41 12.78
C ALA A 11 26.94 -19.18 12.96
N TYR A 12 27.79 -18.69 13.87
CA TYR A 12 29.06 -19.31 14.22
C TYR A 12 28.86 -20.28 15.38
N PHE A 13 29.04 -21.57 15.11
CA PHE A 13 29.04 -22.61 16.13
C PHE A 13 30.43 -23.18 16.32
N ARG A 14 30.65 -23.88 17.44
CA ARG A 14 31.90 -24.61 17.70
C ARG A 14 32.31 -25.59 16.59
N ARG A 15 31.35 -26.03 15.76
CA ARG A 15 31.55 -26.97 14.64
C ARG A 15 31.54 -26.31 13.25
N GLY A 16 31.68 -24.98 13.18
CA GLY A 16 31.72 -24.23 11.92
C GLY A 16 30.50 -23.33 11.68
N ARG A 17 30.52 -22.64 10.55
CA ARG A 17 29.43 -21.75 10.09
C ARG A 17 28.23 -22.58 9.63
N LYS A 18 27.04 -22.16 10.02
CA LYS A 18 25.78 -22.74 9.53
C LYS A 18 24.81 -21.62 9.15
N PRO A 19 23.98 -21.81 8.11
CA PRO A 19 22.91 -20.88 7.80
C PRO A 19 22.01 -20.67 9.00
N PHE A 20 21.76 -19.41 9.32
CA PHE A 20 20.81 -18.95 10.31
C PHE A 20 19.69 -18.20 9.60
N GLY A 21 18.46 -18.45 10.01
CA GLY A 21 17.30 -17.91 9.33
C GLY A 21 16.00 -18.23 10.04
N MET A 22 14.91 -17.91 9.37
CA MET A 22 13.55 -18.10 9.88
C MET A 22 12.87 -19.26 9.16
N HIS A 23 12.01 -19.96 9.89
CA HIS A 23 11.01 -20.83 9.28
C HIS A 23 9.79 -20.00 8.84
N VAL A 24 9.02 -20.52 7.88
CA VAL A 24 7.78 -19.87 7.41
C VAL A 24 6.84 -19.57 8.59
N THR A 25 6.73 -20.50 9.55
CA THR A 25 5.87 -20.34 10.73
C THR A 25 6.28 -19.17 11.61
N ASP A 26 7.58 -18.90 11.74
CA ASP A 26 8.09 -17.80 12.55
C ASP A 26 7.82 -16.47 11.83
N ARG A 27 7.94 -16.47 10.50
CA ARG A 27 7.71 -15.29 9.67
C ARG A 27 6.25 -14.82 9.68
N LEU A 28 5.30 -15.71 9.96
CA LEU A 28 3.88 -15.35 10.17
C LEU A 28 3.65 -14.51 11.44
N GLN A 29 4.62 -14.42 12.34
CA GLN A 29 4.54 -13.62 13.57
C GLN A 29 5.08 -12.19 13.40
N HIS A 30 5.37 -11.79 12.16
CA HIS A 30 5.99 -10.51 11.79
C HIS A 30 7.46 -10.38 12.23
N LEU A 31 8.17 -9.46 11.58
CA LEU A 31 9.56 -9.14 11.88
C LEU A 31 9.66 -7.64 12.24
N TYR A 32 10.21 -7.35 13.42
CA TYR A 32 10.53 -5.98 13.82
C TYR A 32 12.04 -5.76 13.75
N LEU A 33 12.47 -4.92 12.80
CA LEU A 33 13.88 -4.66 12.53
C LEU A 33 14.29 -3.28 13.04
N VAL A 34 15.18 -3.24 14.03
CA VAL A 34 15.64 -2.01 14.68
C VAL A 34 17.14 -1.83 14.51
N GLY A 35 17.56 -0.60 14.26
CA GLY A 35 18.98 -0.24 14.17
C GLY A 35 19.18 1.18 13.66
N GLN A 36 20.34 1.77 13.91
CA GLN A 36 20.70 3.10 13.43
C GLN A 36 20.84 3.13 11.89
N THR A 37 20.89 4.32 11.29
CA THR A 37 21.20 4.46 9.86
C THR A 37 22.58 3.85 9.55
N GLY A 38 22.71 3.18 8.41
CA GLY A 38 23.98 2.57 7.99
C GLY A 38 24.28 1.17 8.54
N VAL A 39 23.48 0.63 9.47
CA VAL A 39 23.73 -0.72 10.04
C VAL A 39 23.26 -1.89 9.17
N GLY A 40 22.83 -1.62 7.93
CA GLY A 40 22.44 -2.67 6.98
C GLY A 40 20.96 -3.09 7.01
N LYS A 41 20.06 -2.29 7.59
CA LYS A 41 18.61 -2.61 7.60
C LYS A 41 18.03 -2.79 6.19
N SER A 42 18.29 -1.83 5.30
CA SER A 42 17.81 -1.87 3.91
C SER A 42 18.44 -3.04 3.14
N THR A 43 19.72 -3.33 3.41
CA THR A 43 20.42 -4.49 2.85
C THR A 43 19.74 -5.80 3.26
N LEU A 44 19.40 -5.95 4.55
CA LEU A 44 18.67 -7.11 5.04
C LEU A 44 17.30 -7.24 4.37
N LEU A 45 16.50 -6.17 4.35
CA LEU A 45 15.17 -6.17 3.71
C LEU A 45 15.27 -6.52 2.21
N GLY A 46 16.26 -5.97 1.49
CA GLY A 46 16.50 -6.30 0.09
C GLY A 46 16.89 -7.75 -0.13
N GLN A 47 17.71 -8.33 0.76
CA GLN A 47 18.03 -9.76 0.69
C GLN A 47 16.82 -10.65 0.98
N LEU A 48 15.96 -10.28 1.92
CA LEU A 48 14.72 -11.00 2.19
C LEU A 48 13.80 -10.97 0.95
N ALA A 49 13.64 -9.78 0.35
CA ALA A 49 12.79 -9.62 -0.82
C ALA A 49 13.29 -10.45 -2.03
N ARG A 50 14.60 -10.51 -2.24
CA ARG A 50 15.19 -11.34 -3.31
C ARG A 50 15.00 -12.84 -3.06
N GLN A 51 15.10 -13.29 -1.81
CA GLN A 51 14.84 -14.69 -1.46
C GLN A 51 13.37 -15.06 -1.68
N ASP A 52 12.45 -14.15 -1.36
CA ASP A 52 11.02 -14.33 -1.61
C ASP A 52 10.74 -14.43 -3.10
N ALA A 53 11.23 -13.48 -3.89
CA ALA A 53 11.08 -13.52 -5.33
C ALA A 53 11.68 -14.80 -5.96
N ALA A 54 12.87 -15.21 -5.52
CA ALA A 54 13.54 -16.42 -6.00
C ALA A 54 12.79 -17.71 -5.62
N SER A 55 12.03 -17.70 -4.52
CA SER A 55 11.20 -18.82 -4.08
C SER A 55 9.76 -18.76 -4.60
N GLY A 56 9.45 -17.79 -5.48
CA GLY A 56 8.11 -17.59 -6.02
C GLY A 56 7.09 -17.07 -5.00
N GLN A 57 7.55 -16.52 -3.88
CA GLN A 57 6.72 -15.89 -2.87
C GLN A 57 6.44 -14.44 -3.27
N GLY A 58 5.16 -14.05 -3.33
CA GLY A 58 4.76 -12.67 -3.58
C GLY A 58 5.13 -11.75 -2.42
N LEU A 59 5.52 -10.51 -2.72
CA LEU A 59 5.83 -9.49 -1.72
C LEU A 59 5.39 -8.11 -2.20
N CYS A 60 5.21 -7.20 -1.24
CA CYS A 60 5.01 -5.78 -1.48
C CYS A 60 6.02 -5.01 -0.62
N LEU A 61 6.80 -4.13 -1.26
CA LEU A 61 7.72 -3.23 -0.56
C LEU A 61 7.17 -1.81 -0.62
N LEU A 62 7.05 -1.19 0.55
CA LEU A 62 6.78 0.23 0.68
C LEU A 62 8.06 0.92 1.15
N ASP A 63 8.65 1.75 0.30
CA ASP A 63 9.91 2.45 0.57
C ASP A 63 9.72 3.96 0.36
N PRO A 64 9.58 4.75 1.44
CA PRO A 64 9.45 6.21 1.36
C PRO A 64 10.67 6.92 0.76
N HIS A 65 11.85 6.31 0.82
CA HIS A 65 13.09 6.87 0.26
C HIS A 65 13.29 6.49 -1.20
N GLY A 66 12.77 5.33 -1.61
CA GLY A 66 12.73 4.86 -3.00
C GLY A 66 13.99 4.15 -3.48
N ASP A 67 15.13 4.32 -2.81
CA ASP A 67 16.42 3.72 -3.20
C ASP A 67 16.34 2.18 -3.28
N LEU A 68 15.76 1.54 -2.25
CA LEU A 68 15.67 0.07 -2.20
C LEU A 68 14.61 -0.44 -3.19
N ALA A 69 13.50 0.28 -3.34
CA ALA A 69 12.47 -0.08 -4.31
C ALA A 69 12.99 -0.02 -5.75
N SER A 70 13.76 1.01 -6.09
CA SER A 70 14.42 1.15 -7.40
C SER A 70 15.46 0.04 -7.64
N GLU A 71 16.30 -0.25 -6.64
CA GLU A 71 17.29 -1.34 -6.71
C GLU A 71 16.65 -2.71 -6.94
N LEU A 72 15.56 -3.01 -6.22
CA LEU A 72 14.83 -4.26 -6.40
C LEU A 72 14.10 -4.31 -7.73
N ALA A 73 13.49 -3.20 -8.16
CA ALA A 73 12.81 -3.14 -9.46
C ALA A 73 13.76 -3.40 -10.63
N ALA A 74 15.03 -2.99 -10.52
CA ALA A 74 16.06 -3.25 -11.51
C ALA A 74 16.59 -4.69 -11.49
N SER A 75 16.48 -5.40 -10.36
CA SER A 75 17.13 -6.71 -10.16
C SER A 75 16.18 -7.91 -10.05
N VAL A 76 14.92 -7.68 -9.72
CA VAL A 76 13.90 -8.73 -9.56
C VAL A 76 13.02 -8.80 -10.81
N PRO A 77 12.91 -9.95 -11.50
CA PRO A 77 12.05 -10.06 -12.66
C PRO A 77 10.57 -10.01 -12.28
N ASN A 78 9.72 -9.55 -13.22
CA ASN A 78 8.26 -9.50 -13.08
C ASN A 78 7.73 -8.68 -11.88
N CYS A 79 8.51 -7.70 -11.40
CA CYS A 79 8.04 -6.75 -10.39
C CYS A 79 7.23 -5.60 -11.03
N LEU A 80 6.24 -5.09 -10.29
CA LEU A 80 5.59 -3.82 -10.62
C LEU A 80 6.25 -2.72 -9.81
N TYR A 81 6.87 -1.75 -10.49
CA TYR A 81 7.45 -0.57 -9.85
C TYR A 81 6.46 0.59 -9.91
N TRP A 82 5.91 0.95 -8.74
CA TRP A 82 4.96 2.05 -8.60
C TRP A 82 5.61 3.20 -7.84
N ASN A 83 5.86 4.30 -8.56
CA ASN A 83 6.39 5.53 -7.99
C ASN A 83 5.35 6.67 -8.11
N PRO A 84 4.55 6.95 -7.07
CA PRO A 84 3.52 7.98 -7.11
C PRO A 84 4.06 9.42 -7.29
N ALA A 85 5.36 9.64 -7.04
CA ALA A 85 5.99 10.94 -7.20
C ALA A 85 6.51 11.19 -8.63
N ASP A 86 6.56 10.16 -9.48
CA ASP A 86 6.96 10.27 -10.88
C ASP A 86 5.74 10.62 -11.76
N PRO A 87 5.72 11.79 -12.43
CA PRO A 87 4.64 12.19 -13.32
C PRO A 87 4.42 11.23 -14.50
N GLU A 88 5.46 10.50 -14.92
CA GLU A 88 5.39 9.52 -16.02
C GLU A 88 4.98 8.13 -15.52
N CYS A 89 4.68 7.98 -14.22
CA CYS A 89 4.27 6.71 -13.66
C CYS A 89 2.95 6.24 -14.29
N ARG A 90 2.97 5.05 -14.89
CA ARG A 90 1.82 4.46 -15.58
C ARG A 90 0.75 3.90 -14.63
N PHE A 91 1.08 3.77 -13.35
CA PHE A 91 0.21 3.16 -12.35
C PHE A 91 -0.49 4.24 -11.54
N GLY A 92 -1.82 4.26 -11.64
CA GLY A 92 -2.68 5.05 -10.77
C GLY A 92 -3.29 4.18 -9.67
N TYR A 93 -3.71 4.83 -8.58
CA TYR A 93 -4.47 4.19 -7.52
C TYR A 93 -5.75 4.98 -7.26
N ASN A 94 -6.88 4.29 -7.31
CA ASN A 94 -8.17 4.84 -6.93
C ASN A 94 -8.78 3.99 -5.80
N PRO A 95 -8.85 4.51 -4.56
CA PRO A 95 -9.36 3.78 -3.40
C PRO A 95 -10.87 3.48 -3.49
N LEU A 96 -11.58 4.05 -4.46
CA LEU A 96 -13.00 3.85 -4.67
C LEU A 96 -13.32 2.73 -5.66
N THR A 97 -12.29 2.07 -6.22
CA THR A 97 -12.45 1.04 -7.26
C THR A 97 -13.06 -0.24 -6.68
N THR A 98 -14.17 -0.71 -7.25
CA THR A 98 -14.76 -2.05 -7.00
C THR A 98 -15.02 -2.35 -5.51
N VAL A 99 -15.58 -1.39 -4.78
CA VAL A 99 -15.95 -1.58 -3.36
C VAL A 99 -17.34 -2.19 -3.23
N SER A 100 -17.41 -3.41 -2.69
CA SER A 100 -18.69 -4.08 -2.38
C SER A 100 -19.53 -3.24 -1.41
N ALA A 101 -20.85 -3.22 -1.58
CA ALA A 101 -21.78 -2.38 -0.81
C ALA A 101 -21.55 -2.44 0.72
N GLN A 102 -21.35 -3.64 1.26
CA GLN A 102 -21.10 -3.86 2.69
C GLN A 102 -19.84 -3.18 3.25
N HIS A 103 -18.83 -2.95 2.41
CA HIS A 103 -17.54 -2.36 2.81
C HIS A 103 -17.47 -0.85 2.52
N ARG A 104 -18.44 -0.27 1.82
CA ARG A 104 -18.43 1.17 1.47
C ARG A 104 -18.28 2.08 2.70
N PRO A 105 -19.03 1.87 3.80
CA PRO A 105 -18.86 2.73 4.99
C PRO A 105 -17.47 2.64 5.61
N LEU A 106 -16.85 1.46 5.59
CA LEU A 106 -15.51 1.22 6.11
C LEU A 106 -14.44 1.93 5.25
N VAL A 107 -14.51 1.77 3.93
CA VAL A 107 -13.60 2.43 2.99
C VAL A 107 -13.70 3.95 3.09
N VAL A 108 -14.92 4.50 3.14
CA VAL A 108 -15.15 5.95 3.28
C VAL A 108 -14.58 6.46 4.60
N SER A 109 -14.80 5.75 5.70
CA SER A 109 -14.30 6.16 7.02
C SER A 109 -12.77 6.11 7.08
N GLY A 110 -12.16 5.04 6.54
CA GLY A 110 -10.70 4.93 6.45
C GLY A 110 -10.08 6.04 5.59
N LEU A 111 -10.68 6.36 4.44
CA LEU A 111 -10.20 7.45 3.60
C LEU A 111 -10.30 8.80 4.32
N ILE A 112 -11.44 9.10 4.94
CA ILE A 112 -11.63 10.31 5.73
C ILE A 112 -10.60 10.42 6.86
N GLU A 113 -10.37 9.35 7.61
CA GLU A 113 -9.38 9.35 8.69
C GLU A 113 -7.96 9.59 8.19
N THR A 114 -7.58 9.01 7.06
CA THR A 114 -6.27 9.23 6.43
C THR A 114 -6.12 10.69 6.00
N LEU A 115 -7.10 11.27 5.31
CA LEU A 115 -7.05 12.67 4.88
C LEU A 115 -7.04 13.62 6.10
N LYS A 116 -7.85 13.34 7.12
CA LYS A 116 -7.88 14.10 8.37
C LYS A 116 -6.54 14.14 9.08
N LYS A 117 -5.83 13.00 9.14
CA LYS A 117 -4.48 12.94 9.74
C LYS A 117 -3.47 13.74 8.92
N GLN A 118 -3.60 13.73 7.60
CA GLN A 118 -2.69 14.44 6.70
C GLN A 118 -2.88 15.97 6.72
N TRP A 119 -4.12 16.46 6.85
CA TRP A 119 -4.45 17.89 6.84
C TRP A 119 -5.22 18.33 8.08
N ALA A 120 -4.74 17.95 9.27
CA ALA A 120 -5.42 18.23 10.54
C ALA A 120 -5.72 19.72 10.75
N ASP A 121 -4.81 20.61 10.36
CA ASP A 121 -4.94 22.06 10.56
C ASP A 121 -6.01 22.71 9.65
N ALA A 122 -6.37 22.06 8.55
CA ALA A 122 -7.38 22.53 7.60
C ALA A 122 -8.70 21.73 7.69
N TRP A 123 -8.85 20.88 8.72
CA TRP A 123 -9.97 19.94 8.81
C TRP A 123 -11.15 20.47 9.63
N GLY A 124 -12.30 20.68 8.97
CA GLY A 124 -13.53 21.14 9.61
C GLY A 124 -14.64 20.07 9.67
N PRO A 125 -15.52 20.07 10.70
CA PRO A 125 -16.65 19.14 10.79
C PRO A 125 -17.59 19.17 9.58
N ARG A 126 -17.82 20.36 9.01
CA ARG A 126 -18.65 20.53 7.81
C ARG A 126 -18.02 19.90 6.58
N MET A 127 -16.71 20.09 6.39
CA MET A 127 -15.96 19.51 5.27
C MET A 127 -15.98 17.98 5.35
N GLU A 128 -15.77 17.42 6.54
CA GLU A 128 -15.85 15.97 6.78
C GLU A 128 -17.23 15.42 6.38
N HIS A 129 -18.30 16.08 6.83
CA HIS A 129 -19.66 15.68 6.53
C HIS A 129 -19.94 15.70 5.01
N LEU A 130 -19.57 16.80 4.34
CA LEU A 130 -19.75 16.93 2.88
C LEU A 130 -18.95 15.87 2.12
N LEU A 131 -17.67 15.68 2.46
CA LEU A 131 -16.82 14.69 1.80
C LEU A 131 -17.34 13.26 2.01
N ARG A 132 -17.85 12.94 3.22
CA ARG A 132 -18.43 11.62 3.51
C ARG A 132 -19.58 11.28 2.57
N TYR A 133 -20.55 12.18 2.44
CA TYR A 133 -21.70 11.93 1.58
C TYR A 133 -21.33 11.97 0.10
N ALA A 134 -20.38 12.82 -0.31
CA ALA A 134 -19.84 12.79 -1.66
C ALA A 134 -19.23 11.43 -2.01
N LEU A 135 -18.36 10.89 -1.15
CA LEU A 135 -17.72 9.58 -1.37
C LEU A 135 -18.74 8.44 -1.38
N LEU A 136 -19.74 8.46 -0.49
CA LEU A 136 -20.81 7.46 -0.49
C LEU A 136 -21.64 7.52 -1.78
N ALA A 137 -22.03 8.72 -2.22
CA ALA A 137 -22.78 8.92 -3.45
C ALA A 137 -21.99 8.48 -4.69
N LEU A 138 -20.67 8.74 -4.72
CA LEU A 138 -19.80 8.22 -5.78
C LEU A 138 -19.77 6.70 -5.76
N LEU A 139 -19.59 6.05 -4.60
CA LEU A 139 -19.53 4.60 -4.47
C LEU A 139 -20.81 3.86 -4.88
N GLU A 140 -21.95 4.53 -4.96
CA GLU A 140 -23.19 3.96 -5.49
C GLU A 140 -23.20 3.87 -7.03
N GLN A 141 -22.27 4.53 -7.72
CA GLN A 141 -22.23 4.57 -9.17
C GLN A 141 -21.50 3.35 -9.77
N PRO A 142 -21.83 2.96 -11.02
CA PRO A 142 -21.16 1.84 -11.70
C PRO A 142 -19.66 2.07 -11.96
N ARG A 143 -19.25 3.34 -12.10
CA ARG A 143 -17.85 3.75 -12.26
C ARG A 143 -17.61 4.94 -11.35
N THR A 144 -16.51 4.89 -10.62
CA THR A 144 -16.21 5.81 -9.53
C THR A 144 -14.76 6.23 -9.64
N ASP A 145 -14.50 7.52 -9.53
CA ASP A 145 -13.14 8.06 -9.43
C ASP A 145 -13.07 9.10 -8.32
N LEU A 146 -11.97 9.13 -7.57
CA LEU A 146 -11.77 10.15 -6.54
C LEU A 146 -11.76 11.56 -7.12
N ARG A 147 -11.36 11.71 -8.39
CA ARG A 147 -11.40 12.99 -9.12
C ARG A 147 -12.81 13.53 -9.30
N ASP A 148 -13.83 12.65 -9.27
CA ASP A 148 -15.23 13.02 -9.43
C ASP A 148 -15.81 13.77 -8.21
N VAL A 149 -15.08 13.80 -7.09
CA VAL A 149 -15.50 14.55 -5.89
C VAL A 149 -15.63 16.05 -6.20
N LEU A 150 -14.68 16.64 -6.94
CA LEU A 150 -14.72 18.06 -7.27
C LEU A 150 -15.91 18.41 -8.19
N PRO A 151 -16.09 17.75 -9.36
CA PRO A 151 -17.28 17.92 -10.20
C PRO A 151 -18.59 17.76 -9.43
N LEU A 152 -18.66 16.83 -8.47
CA LEU A 152 -19.87 16.64 -7.67
C LEU A 152 -20.27 17.89 -6.87
N PHE A 153 -19.32 18.75 -6.48
CA PHE A 153 -19.63 19.98 -5.74
C PHE A 153 -19.83 21.21 -6.63
N ILE A 154 -19.21 21.26 -7.80
CA ILE A 154 -19.12 22.49 -8.61
C ILE A 154 -19.87 22.44 -9.95
N ASP A 155 -20.14 21.25 -10.48
CA ASP A 155 -20.75 21.05 -11.79
C ASP A 155 -22.19 20.54 -11.66
N THR A 156 -23.15 21.44 -11.90
CA THR A 156 -24.59 21.17 -11.80
C THR A 156 -25.06 20.15 -12.85
N GLU A 157 -24.43 20.10 -14.03
CA GLU A 157 -24.78 19.13 -15.07
C GLU A 157 -24.28 17.73 -14.67
N PHE A 158 -23.06 17.65 -14.12
CA PHE A 158 -22.50 16.43 -13.58
C PHE A 158 -23.34 15.88 -12.42
N GLN A 159 -23.74 16.76 -11.48
CA GLN A 159 -24.64 16.41 -10.38
C GLN A 159 -25.95 15.81 -10.89
N ARG A 160 -26.60 16.46 -11.87
CA ARG A 160 -27.87 15.98 -12.43
C ARG A 160 -27.73 14.58 -13.02
N LYS A 161 -26.71 14.34 -13.86
CA LYS A 161 -26.47 13.04 -14.51
C LYS A 161 -26.20 11.89 -13.52
N ARG A 162 -25.72 12.20 -12.30
CA ARG A 162 -25.35 11.20 -11.29
C ARG A 162 -26.38 11.01 -10.18
N CYS A 163 -27.18 12.03 -9.90
CA CYS A 163 -28.27 11.98 -8.93
C CYS A 163 -29.61 11.53 -9.56
N GLU A 164 -29.71 11.49 -10.89
CA GLU A 164 -30.82 10.84 -11.57
C GLU A 164 -30.79 9.34 -11.26
N ARG A 165 -31.81 8.86 -10.52
CA ARG A 165 -31.94 7.44 -10.19
C ARG A 165 -32.02 6.62 -11.49
N PRO A 166 -31.28 5.51 -11.59
CA PRO A 166 -31.54 4.56 -12.67
C PRO A 166 -33.00 4.11 -12.54
N THR A 167 -33.72 4.19 -13.65
CA THR A 167 -35.09 3.67 -13.80
C THR A 167 -35.08 2.14 -13.74
#